data_AF-A0A380PA44-F1
#
_entry.id   AF-A0A380PA44-F1
#
_cell.length_a   1.000
_cell.length_b   1.000
_cell.length_c   1.000
_cell.angle_alpha   90.00
_cell.angle_beta   90.00
_cell.angle_gamma   90.00
#
_symmetry.space_group_name_H-M   'P 1'
#
loop_
_entity.id
_entity.type
_entity.pdbx_description
1 polymer ?
#
loop_
_entity_poly.entity_id
_entity_poly.type
_entity_poly.pdbx_seq_one_letter_code
_entity_poly.pdbx_strand_id
1 'polypeptide(L)'
;MPTDLFQPSAGVQTSIYIFEAGVPHDFDKTVRFIDFRDDGYKRTGRGLTETGNPVAMYETLVKVFKAGTHAKLGAYSDLWDLNKQVFDDQITDAGNDWNFEQHQVIDYTPTEEDFMKTVGDYLSWEVSQLLKAGE
;
A
#
# COMPACT_ATOMS: atom_id res chain seq x y z
N MET A 1 0.45 5.63 -3.47
CA MET A 1 1.13 5.63 -4.80
C MET A 1 2.50 4.98 -4.69
N PRO A 2 3.05 4.42 -5.79
CA PRO A 2 4.37 3.80 -5.77
C PRO A 2 5.46 4.83 -5.40
N THR A 3 6.47 4.41 -4.63
CA THR A 3 7.58 5.27 -4.20
C THR A 3 8.56 5.59 -5.33
N ASP A 4 8.52 4.82 -6.41
CA ASP A 4 9.36 4.99 -7.60
C ASP A 4 8.65 5.80 -8.71
N LEU A 5 7.49 6.39 -8.43
CA LEU A 5 6.68 7.12 -9.42
C LEU A 5 7.46 8.20 -10.19
N PHE A 6 8.40 8.88 -9.51
CA PHE A 6 9.20 9.96 -10.08
C PHE A 6 10.67 9.58 -10.34
N GLN A 7 11.00 8.29 -10.32
CA GLN A 7 12.35 7.84 -10.67
C GLN A 7 12.66 8.12 -12.15
N PRO A 8 13.89 8.51 -12.51
CA PRO A 8 15.08 8.66 -11.64
C PRO A 8 15.18 10.01 -10.91
N SER A 9 14.29 10.96 -11.18
CA SER A 9 14.40 12.34 -10.70
C SER A 9 14.25 12.46 -9.19
N ALA A 10 13.36 11.65 -8.59
CA ALA A 10 13.12 11.67 -7.15
C ALA A 10 12.57 10.33 -6.64
N GLY A 11 12.94 9.97 -5.41
CA GLY A 11 12.28 8.92 -4.62
C GLY A 11 11.54 9.58 -3.47
N VAL A 12 10.27 9.89 -3.66
CA VAL A 12 9.43 10.61 -2.68
C VAL A 12 8.11 9.88 -2.48
N GLN A 13 7.59 9.96 -1.26
CA GLN A 13 6.23 9.49 -0.97
C GLN A 13 5.23 10.45 -1.61
N THR A 14 4.23 9.88 -2.29
CA THR A 14 3.25 10.66 -3.06
C THR A 14 1.83 10.20 -2.73
N SER A 15 0.95 11.18 -2.52
CA SER A 15 -0.48 11.00 -2.34
C SER A 15 -1.21 11.86 -3.38
N ILE A 16 -2.37 11.39 -3.85
CA ILE A 16 -3.22 12.12 -4.77
C ILE A 16 -4.54 12.41 -4.06
N TYR A 17 -4.92 13.68 -4.01
CA TYR A 17 -6.17 14.14 -3.39
C TYR A 17 -7.13 14.60 -4.48
N ILE A 18 -8.38 14.15 -4.41
CA ILE A 18 -9.44 14.50 -5.36
C ILE A 18 -10.52 15.26 -4.59
N PHE A 19 -10.74 16.51 -4.95
CA PHE A 19 -11.75 17.37 -4.33
C PHE A 19 -12.32 18.32 -5.37
N GLU A 20 -13.49 18.88 -5.07
CA GLU A 20 -14.14 19.88 -5.91
C GLU A 20 -13.60 21.29 -5.60
N ALA A 21 -13.17 22.00 -6.63
CA ALA A 21 -12.60 23.34 -6.45
C ALA A 21 -13.68 24.35 -6.02
N GLY A 22 -13.38 25.14 -5.00
CA GLY A 22 -14.28 26.18 -4.50
C GLY A 22 -15.42 25.68 -3.59
N VAL A 23 -15.48 24.39 -3.31
CA VAL A 23 -16.46 23.79 -2.39
C VAL A 23 -15.74 23.33 -1.12
N PRO A 24 -16.03 23.92 0.05
CA PRO A 24 -15.51 23.43 1.33
C PRO A 24 -15.90 21.97 1.57
N HIS A 25 -14.98 21.19 2.16
CA HIS A 25 -15.28 19.82 2.53
C HIS A 25 -16.30 19.78 3.68
N ASP A 26 -17.21 18.81 3.62
CA ASP A 26 -18.18 18.53 4.68
C ASP A 26 -17.65 17.32 5.46
N PHE A 27 -17.17 17.55 6.68
CA PHE A 27 -16.49 16.54 7.50
C PHE A 27 -17.42 15.41 7.97
N ASP A 28 -18.74 15.57 7.85
CA ASP A 28 -19.68 14.47 8.07
C ASP A 28 -19.71 13.50 6.87
N LYS A 29 -19.17 13.89 5.71
CA LYS A 29 -19.07 13.01 4.53
C LYS A 29 -17.89 12.06 4.66
N THR A 30 -18.15 10.82 4.26
CA THR A 30 -17.12 9.79 4.13
C THR A 30 -16.14 10.13 3.01
N VAL A 31 -14.86 9.98 3.32
CA VAL A 31 -13.72 10.04 2.39
C VAL A 31 -13.26 8.63 2.10
N ARG A 32 -12.89 8.40 0.84
CA ARG A 32 -12.37 7.12 0.38
C ARG A 32 -10.86 7.15 0.25
N PHE A 33 -10.21 6.20 0.91
CA PHE A 33 -8.77 5.99 0.88
C PHE A 33 -8.46 4.73 0.08
N ILE A 34 -7.51 4.83 -0.85
CA ILE A 34 -7.11 3.72 -1.72
C ILE A 34 -5.59 3.61 -1.72
N ASP A 35 -5.07 2.49 -1.24
CA ASP A 35 -3.65 2.16 -1.37
C ASP A 35 -3.34 1.63 -2.77
N PHE A 36 -2.85 2.55 -3.60
CA PHE A 36 -2.37 2.27 -4.94
C PHE A 36 -0.83 2.32 -5.01
N ARG A 37 -0.14 1.76 -4.01
CA ARG A 37 1.34 1.68 -4.00
C ARG A 37 1.91 0.67 -5.00
N ASP A 38 1.14 -0.34 -5.38
CA ASP A 38 1.46 -1.23 -6.49
C ASP A 38 0.53 -0.93 -7.66
N ASP A 39 1.05 -0.26 -8.69
CA ASP A 39 0.31 0.08 -9.91
C ASP A 39 0.64 -0.86 -11.08
N GLY A 40 1.36 -1.95 -10.82
CA GLY A 40 1.81 -2.90 -11.84
C GLY A 40 3.01 -2.43 -12.68
N TYR A 41 3.61 -1.29 -12.34
CA TYR A 41 4.83 -0.79 -12.96
C TYR A 41 5.99 -0.73 -11.98
N LYS A 42 7.19 -1.07 -12.48
CA LYS A 42 8.46 -0.76 -11.84
C LYS A 42 9.18 0.33 -12.61
N ARG A 43 9.58 1.39 -11.91
CA ARG A 43 10.30 2.53 -12.50
C ARG A 43 11.72 2.56 -11.96
N THR A 44 12.68 2.64 -12.87
CA THR A 44 14.10 2.73 -12.53
C THR A 44 14.78 3.76 -13.42
N GLY A 45 16.01 4.17 -13.07
CA GLY A 45 16.80 5.02 -13.97
C GLY A 45 17.12 4.40 -15.33
N ARG A 46 16.86 3.10 -15.53
CA ARG A 46 17.02 2.40 -16.81
C ARG A 46 15.74 2.35 -17.65
N GLY A 47 14.60 2.74 -17.09
CA GLY A 47 13.31 2.74 -17.78
C GLY A 47 12.15 2.21 -16.93
N LEU A 48 11.01 2.08 -17.60
CA LEU A 48 9.75 1.54 -17.10
C LEU A 48 9.64 0.05 -17.43
N THR A 49 9.23 -0.78 -16.48
CA THR A 49 9.01 -2.22 -16.68
C THR A 49 7.67 -2.62 -16.09
N GLU A 50 6.95 -3.52 -16.74
CA GLU A 50 5.70 -4.07 -16.23
C GLU A 50 6.01 -5.25 -15.31
N THR A 51 5.53 -5.20 -14.06
CA THR A 51 5.71 -6.26 -13.06
C THR A 51 4.49 -7.17 -12.92
N GLY A 52 3.38 -6.79 -13.54
CA GLY A 52 2.12 -7.53 -13.52
C GLY A 52 1.24 -7.12 -14.68
N ASN A 53 0.00 -6.73 -14.38
CA ASN A 53 -0.95 -6.23 -15.37
C ASN A 53 -1.34 -4.78 -15.06
N PRO A 54 -0.50 -3.80 -15.41
CA PRO A 54 -0.76 -2.40 -15.09
C PRO A 54 -2.05 -1.89 -15.74
N VAL A 55 -2.32 -2.27 -16.99
CA VAL A 55 -3.55 -1.85 -17.69
C VAL A 55 -4.80 -2.26 -16.90
N ALA A 56 -4.90 -3.53 -16.51
CA ALA A 56 -6.00 -4.00 -15.67
C ALA A 56 -6.03 -3.30 -14.31
N MET A 57 -4.87 -2.97 -13.74
CA MET A 57 -4.77 -2.28 -12.45
C MET A 57 -5.37 -0.87 -12.50
N TYR A 58 -5.06 -0.09 -13.53
CA TYR A 58 -5.68 1.23 -13.73
C TYR A 58 -7.16 1.15 -14.08
N GLU A 59 -7.60 0.17 -14.89
CA GLU A 59 -9.02 -0.03 -15.19
C GLU A 59 -9.83 -0.41 -13.94
N THR A 60 -9.27 -1.27 -13.09
CA THR A 60 -9.90 -1.71 -11.84
C THR A 60 -9.89 -0.61 -10.79
N LEU A 61 -8.85 0.23 -10.72
CA LEU A 61 -8.80 1.40 -9.85
C LEU A 61 -10.02 2.30 -10.03
N VAL A 62 -10.47 2.54 -11.27
CA VAL A 62 -11.68 3.35 -11.52
C VAL A 62 -12.94 2.69 -10.95
N LYS A 63 -13.02 1.35 -10.98
CA LYS A 63 -14.14 0.60 -10.38
C LYS A 63 -14.09 0.69 -8.85
N VAL A 64 -12.90 0.51 -8.27
CA VAL A 64 -12.66 0.67 -6.82
C VAL A 64 -12.98 2.09 -6.37
N PHE A 65 -12.55 3.10 -7.11
CA PHE A 65 -12.86 4.50 -6.82
C PHE A 65 -14.37 4.76 -6.77
N LYS A 66 -15.16 4.13 -7.65
CA LYS A 66 -16.62 4.28 -7.66
C LYS A 66 -17.33 3.49 -6.57
N ALA A 67 -16.92 2.25 -6.33
CA ALA A 67 -17.69 1.28 -5.54
C ALA A 67 -17.04 0.87 -4.21
N GLY A 68 -15.83 1.35 -3.90
CA GLY A 68 -15.09 1.01 -2.69
C GLY A 68 -14.81 -0.49 -2.60
N THR A 69 -15.00 -1.04 -1.40
CA THR A 69 -14.87 -2.48 -1.10
C THR A 69 -15.91 -3.35 -1.83
N HIS A 70 -16.97 -2.76 -2.37
CA HIS A 70 -18.00 -3.46 -3.15
C HIS A 70 -17.71 -3.50 -4.66
N ALA A 71 -16.50 -3.12 -5.09
CA ALA A 71 -16.11 -3.12 -6.48
C ALA A 71 -16.17 -4.51 -7.11
N LYS A 72 -16.83 -4.61 -8.27
CA LYS A 72 -16.92 -5.84 -9.07
C LYS A 72 -15.70 -5.96 -9.97
N LEU A 73 -14.67 -6.65 -9.49
CA LEU A 73 -13.38 -6.78 -10.18
C LEU A 73 -13.35 -7.89 -11.24
N GLY A 74 -14.25 -8.88 -11.16
CA GLY A 74 -14.32 -9.98 -12.13
C GLY A 74 -13.04 -10.82 -12.11
N ALA A 75 -12.45 -11.07 -13.28
CA ALA A 75 -11.21 -11.84 -13.43
C ALA A 75 -9.96 -11.19 -12.79
N TYR A 76 -10.09 -9.97 -12.27
CA TYR A 76 -9.00 -9.21 -11.66
C TYR A 76 -9.16 -9.08 -10.14
N SER A 77 -9.95 -9.96 -9.50
CA SER A 77 -10.10 -10.00 -8.03
C SER A 77 -8.76 -10.15 -7.33
N ASP A 78 -7.88 -10.96 -7.90
CA ASP A 78 -6.60 -11.36 -7.28
C ASP A 78 -5.57 -10.22 -7.30
N LEU A 79 -5.86 -9.14 -8.05
CA LEU A 79 -5.04 -7.94 -8.10
C LEU A 79 -5.23 -7.04 -6.87
N TRP A 80 -6.29 -7.26 -6.08
CA TRP A 80 -6.66 -6.39 -4.97
C TRP A 80 -6.98 -7.18 -3.70
N ASP A 81 -6.45 -6.72 -2.57
CA ASP A 81 -6.99 -7.02 -1.24
C ASP A 81 -7.82 -5.83 -0.78
N LEU A 82 -9.07 -5.76 -1.23
CA LEU A 82 -9.95 -4.61 -0.98
C LEU A 82 -10.14 -4.32 0.52
N ASN A 83 -10.05 -5.33 1.38
CA ASN A 83 -10.19 -5.15 2.84
C ASN A 83 -8.96 -4.51 3.49
N LYS A 84 -7.81 -4.56 2.83
CA LYS A 84 -6.56 -3.96 3.33
C LYS A 84 -6.16 -2.70 2.58
N GLN A 85 -6.63 -2.54 1.34
CA GLN A 85 -6.22 -1.45 0.45
C GLN A 85 -7.29 -0.37 0.28
N VAL A 86 -8.53 -0.58 0.73
CA VAL A 86 -9.61 0.38 0.53
C VAL A 86 -10.34 0.60 1.84
N PHE A 87 -10.39 1.86 2.28
CA PHE A 87 -11.09 2.28 3.49
C PHE A 87 -12.01 3.46 3.18
N ASP A 88 -13.20 3.42 3.76
CA ASP A 88 -14.17 4.50 3.72
C ASP A 88 -14.29 5.00 5.18
N ASP A 89 -13.78 6.20 5.47
CA ASP A 89 -13.70 6.77 6.82
C ASP A 89 -13.94 8.30 6.80
N GLN A 90 -14.08 8.93 7.96
CA GLN A 90 -14.21 10.39 8.10
C GLN A 90 -12.85 11.03 8.39
N ILE A 91 -12.68 12.28 7.92
CA ILE A 91 -11.52 13.13 8.24
C ILE A 91 -11.94 14.28 9.15
N THR A 92 -10.97 14.95 9.74
CA THR A 92 -11.16 16.08 10.65
C THR A 92 -10.54 17.36 10.09
N ASP A 93 -10.99 18.50 10.61
CA ASP A 93 -10.45 19.83 10.26
C ASP A 93 -9.02 20.06 10.79
N ALA A 94 -8.49 19.12 11.59
CA ALA A 94 -7.12 19.18 12.09
C ALA A 94 -6.07 18.88 11.01
N GLY A 95 -6.45 18.19 9.93
CA GLY A 95 -5.59 17.95 8.78
C GLY A 95 -4.50 16.88 8.96
N ASN A 96 -4.51 16.16 10.09
CA ASN A 96 -3.51 15.13 10.42
C ASN A 96 -3.91 13.72 9.96
N ASP A 97 -5.14 13.54 9.48
CA ASP A 97 -5.74 12.26 9.05
C ASP A 97 -5.94 12.17 7.52
N TRP A 98 -5.33 13.05 6.73
CA TRP A 98 -5.57 13.06 5.28
C TRP A 98 -4.91 11.91 4.51
N ASN A 99 -4.08 11.10 5.18
CA ASN A 99 -3.27 10.06 4.57
C ASN A 99 -3.77 8.65 4.94
N PHE A 100 -3.70 7.74 3.97
CA PHE A 100 -4.15 6.35 4.08
C PHE A 100 -3.64 5.64 5.34
N GLU A 101 -2.38 5.88 5.72
CA GLU A 101 -1.73 5.23 6.86
C GLU A 101 -2.40 5.53 8.21
N GLN A 102 -3.18 6.62 8.31
CA GLN A 102 -3.94 6.96 9.52
C GLN A 102 -5.23 6.13 9.66
N HIS A 103 -5.73 5.57 8.56
CA HIS A 103 -6.97 4.80 8.50
C HIS A 103 -6.73 3.29 8.37
N GLN A 104 -5.48 2.89 8.13
CA GLN A 104 -5.10 1.49 8.07
C GLN A 104 -5.09 0.87 9.47
N VAL A 105 -5.87 -0.19 9.67
CA VAL A 105 -5.80 -1.01 10.88
C VAL A 105 -4.62 -1.98 10.74
N ILE A 106 -3.54 -1.70 11.46
CA ILE A 106 -2.38 -2.59 11.54
C ILE A 106 -2.49 -3.38 12.84
N ASP A 107 -2.60 -4.71 12.73
CA ASP A 107 -2.47 -5.59 13.87
C ASP A 107 -0.98 -5.76 14.20
N TYR A 108 -0.57 -5.23 15.35
CA TYR A 108 0.80 -5.34 15.85
C TYR A 108 1.01 -6.59 16.71
N THR A 109 0.00 -7.45 16.85
CA THR A 109 0.09 -8.68 17.63
C THR A 109 0.99 -9.67 16.90
N PRO A 110 2.16 -10.04 17.44
CA PRO A 110 3.03 -11.00 16.80
C PRO A 110 2.35 -12.36 16.70
N THR A 111 2.50 -13.02 15.55
CA THR A 111 1.98 -14.38 15.37
C THR A 111 2.98 -15.42 15.91
N GLU A 112 2.51 -16.65 16.15
CA GLU A 112 3.39 -17.77 16.48
C GLU A 112 4.43 -18.00 15.38
N GLU A 113 4.05 -17.80 14.12
CA GLU A 113 4.95 -17.93 12.96
C GLU A 113 6.08 -16.90 13.02
N ASP A 114 5.77 -15.63 13.32
CA ASP A 114 6.78 -14.58 13.49
C ASP A 114 7.76 -14.91 14.62
N PHE A 115 7.25 -15.48 15.71
CA PHE A 115 8.08 -15.92 16.83
C PHE A 115 9.01 -17.07 16.41
N MET A 116 8.48 -18.11 15.77
CA MET A 116 9.26 -19.26 15.31
C MET A 116 10.32 -18.86 14.30
N LYS A 117 9.99 -17.93 13.40
CA LYS A 117 10.95 -17.36 12.45
C LYS A 117 12.06 -16.61 13.17
N THR A 118 11.73 -15.75 14.14
CA THR A 118 12.71 -14.97 14.90
C THR A 118 13.69 -15.88 15.65
N VAL A 119 13.20 -16.95 16.28
CA VAL A 119 14.05 -17.95 16.95
C VAL A 119 14.91 -18.70 15.94
N GLY A 120 14.35 -19.08 14.79
CA GLY A 120 15.09 -19.76 13.72
C GLY A 120 16.22 -18.91 13.12
N ASP A 121 15.97 -17.63 12.90
CA ASP A 121 16.94 -16.65 12.41
C ASP A 121 18.08 -16.46 13.42
N TYR A 122 17.75 -16.36 14.70
CA TYR A 122 18.75 -16.26 15.78
C TYR A 122 19.65 -17.49 15.86
N LEU A 123 19.08 -18.69 15.86
CA LEU A 123 19.85 -19.94 15.90
C LEU A 123 20.73 -20.10 14.66
N SER A 124 20.21 -19.74 13.49
CA SER A 124 20.98 -19.77 12.23
C SER A 124 22.18 -18.82 12.29
N TRP A 125 21.98 -17.63 12.86
CA TRP A 125 23.06 -16.67 13.10
C TRP A 125 24.09 -17.21 14.10
N GLU A 126 23.67 -17.77 15.24
CA GLU A 126 24.59 -18.35 16.23
C GLU A 126 25.44 -19.46 15.65
N VAL A 127 24.83 -20.39 14.91
CA VAL A 127 25.56 -21.46 14.21
C VAL A 127 26.57 -20.87 13.22
N SER A 128 26.20 -19.82 12.49
CA SER A 128 27.12 -19.14 11.58
C SER A 128 28.31 -18.49 12.32
N GLN A 129 28.10 -17.94 13.52
CA GLN A 129 29.20 -17.38 14.33
C GLN A 129 30.13 -18.48 14.84
N LEU A 130 29.59 -19.60 15.31
CA LEU A 130 30.38 -20.74 15.78
C LEU A 130 31.24 -21.33 14.66
N LEU A 131 30.68 -21.48 13.46
CA LEU A 131 31.42 -21.96 12.29
C LEU A 131 32.55 -21.00 11.88
N LYS A 132 32.35 -19.69 12.01
CA LYS A 132 33.39 -18.68 11.73
C LYS A 132 34.49 -18.63 12.80
N ALA A 133 34.18 -19.00 14.03
CA ALA A 133 35.14 -19.01 15.15
C ALA A 133 35.95 -20.32 15.25
N GLY A 134 35.62 -21.33 14.44
CA GLY A 134 36.28 -22.62 14.39
C GLY A 134 37.44 -22.73 13.38
N GLU A 135 37.83 -21.63 12.73
CA GLU A 135 39.09 -21.45 11.99
C GLU A 135 40.10 -20.65 12.82
#